data_AF-A0A091AWZ1-F1
#
_entry.id   AF-A0A091AWZ1-F1
#
_cell.length_a   1.000
_cell.length_b   1.000
_cell.length_c   1.000
_cell.angle_alpha   90.00
_cell.angle_beta   90.00
_cell.angle_gamma   90.00
#
_symmetry.space_group_name_H-M   'P 1'
#
loop_
_entity.id
_entity.type
_entity.pdbx_description
1 polymer ?
#
loop_
_entity_poly.entity_id
_entity_poly.type
_entity_poly.pdbx_seq_one_letter_code
_entity_poly.pdbx_strand_id
1 'polypeptide(L)'
;MKRMRGFTLLEVMLAFVLLAAAMGLVIAMLSRGLKQVQRSQSASEAMMYAQSYLDEFGMLAPVLPDSREGEFGEGRYRYRLQVEEITDPSPDGSTQAPVEALDAARLYRVVLDVSWGAATRDQRLHLVTLRARKPVVLPGAAR
;
A
#
# COMPACT_ATOMS: atom_id res chain seq x y z
N MET A 1 14.21 -50.42 51.71
CA MET A 1 14.25 -49.03 52.20
C MET A 1 14.26 -48.09 51.01
N LYS A 2 13.20 -47.30 50.82
CA LYS A 2 13.01 -46.43 49.64
C LYS A 2 13.76 -45.12 49.90
N ARG A 3 14.81 -44.82 49.13
CA ARG A 3 15.57 -43.56 49.26
C ARG A 3 14.67 -42.40 48.81
N MET A 4 14.34 -41.49 49.73
CA MET A 4 13.70 -40.22 49.38
C MET A 4 14.75 -39.34 48.69
N ARG A 5 14.52 -39.03 47.41
CA ARG A 5 15.33 -38.07 46.65
C ARG A 5 14.75 -36.69 46.94
N GLY A 6 15.41 -35.92 47.81
CA GLY A 6 15.09 -34.51 48.01
C GLY A 6 15.41 -33.71 46.75
N PHE A 7 14.62 -32.66 46.49
CA PHE A 7 14.89 -31.70 45.41
C PHE A 7 16.25 -31.03 45.63
N THR A 8 17.04 -30.92 44.56
CA THR A 8 18.35 -30.27 44.66
C THR A 8 18.19 -28.75 44.56
N LEU A 9 19.06 -27.97 45.23
CA LEU A 9 19.09 -26.50 45.09
C LEU A 9 19.23 -26.09 43.62
N LEU A 10 20.03 -26.83 42.86
CA LEU A 10 20.26 -26.64 41.43
C LEU A 10 18.96 -26.75 40.62
N GLU A 11 18.05 -27.64 41.00
CA GLU A 11 16.78 -27.84 40.31
C GLU A 11 15.83 -26.65 40.47
N VAL A 12 15.77 -26.07 41.67
CA VAL A 12 15.01 -24.84 41.91
C VAL A 12 15.61 -23.67 41.12
N MET A 13 16.94 -23.53 41.12
CA MET A 13 17.61 -22.50 40.32
C MET A 13 17.35 -22.67 38.83
N LEU A 14 17.45 -23.90 38.31
CA LEU A 14 17.17 -24.21 36.92
C LEU A 14 15.71 -23.90 36.56
N ALA A 15 14.75 -24.24 37.42
CA ALA A 15 13.35 -23.92 37.21
C ALA A 15 13.11 -22.40 37.12
N PHE A 16 13.77 -21.59 37.96
CA PHE A 16 13.68 -20.12 37.87
C PHE A 16 14.30 -19.58 36.58
N VAL A 17 15.45 -20.10 36.16
CA VAL A 17 16.09 -19.69 34.90
C VAL A 17 15.19 -20.01 33.70
N LEU A 18 14.61 -21.21 33.66
CA LEU A 18 13.68 -21.62 32.61
C LEU A 18 12.41 -20.78 32.62
N LEU A 19 11.86 -20.49 33.81
CA LEU A 19 10.68 -19.64 33.96
C LEU A 19 10.97 -18.21 33.45
N ALA A 20 12.09 -17.63 33.86
CA ALA A 20 12.50 -16.30 33.43
C ALA A 20 12.71 -16.24 31.91
N ALA A 21 13.35 -17.25 31.32
CA ALA A 21 13.55 -17.36 29.88
C ALA A 21 12.22 -17.50 29.12
N ALA A 22 11.31 -18.35 29.61
CA ALA A 22 10.00 -18.54 29.01
C ALA A 22 9.17 -17.24 29.06
N MET A 23 9.17 -16.54 30.20
CA MET A 23 8.49 -15.25 30.34
C MET A 23 9.09 -14.20 29.39
N GLY A 24 10.42 -14.15 29.28
CA GLY A 24 11.11 -13.27 28.34
C GLY A 24 10.68 -13.53 26.89
N LEU A 25 10.52 -14.79 26.50
CA LEU A 25 10.04 -15.16 25.18
C LEU A 25 8.59 -14.70 24.93
N VAL A 26 7.70 -14.87 25.91
CA VAL A 26 6.30 -14.42 25.82
C VAL A 26 6.22 -12.90 25.65
N ILE A 27 6.97 -12.13 26.45
CA ILE A 27 7.02 -10.67 26.35
C ILE A 27 7.58 -10.24 24.98
N ALA A 28 8.62 -10.91 24.50
CA ALA A 28 9.20 -10.62 23.19
C ALA A 28 8.21 -10.88 22.04
N MET A 29 7.45 -11.98 22.10
CA MET A 29 6.40 -12.30 21.13
C MET A 29 5.28 -11.26 21.17
N LEU A 30 4.79 -10.89 22.36
CA LEU A 30 3.76 -9.87 22.52
C LEU A 30 4.21 -8.51 21.96
N SER A 31 5.44 -8.11 22.29
CA SER A 31 6.03 -6.86 21.81
C SER A 31 6.15 -6.83 20.28
N ARG A 32 6.48 -7.97 19.65
CA ARG A 32 6.51 -8.11 18.20
C ARG A 32 5.10 -8.06 17.61
N GLY A 33 4.13 -8.74 18.22
CA GLY A 33 2.73 -8.73 17.82
C GLY A 33 2.14 -7.32 17.82
N LEU A 34 2.35 -6.55 18.88
CA LEU A 34 1.89 -5.16 18.95
C LEU A 34 2.49 -4.27 17.86
N LYS A 35 3.80 -4.41 17.60
CA LYS A 35 4.46 -3.68 16.50
C LYS A 35 3.91 -4.09 15.13
N GLN A 36 3.54 -5.35 14.95
CA GLN A 36 2.94 -5.84 13.72
C GLN A 36 1.54 -5.25 13.49
N VAL A 37 0.72 -5.20 14.54
CA VAL A 37 -0.62 -4.59 14.47
C VAL A 37 -0.52 -3.11 14.10
N GLN A 38 0.37 -2.35 14.75
CA GLN A 38 0.56 -0.93 14.42
C GLN A 38 0.98 -0.72 12.96
N ARG A 39 1.90 -1.54 12.44
CA ARG A 39 2.31 -1.48 11.03
C ARG A 39 1.16 -1.79 10.08
N SER A 40 0.36 -2.81 10.41
CA SER A 40 -0.82 -3.16 9.62
C SER A 40 -1.83 -2.01 9.61
N GLN A 41 -2.06 -1.37 10.75
CA GLN A 41 -2.96 -0.22 10.86
C GLN A 41 -2.50 0.94 9.99
N SER A 42 -1.22 1.34 10.06
CA SER A 42 -0.69 2.43 9.22
C SER A 42 -0.77 2.12 7.73
N ALA A 43 -0.56 0.87 7.32
CA ALA A 43 -0.70 0.45 5.93
C ALA A 43 -2.16 0.48 5.47
N SER A 44 -3.10 0.03 6.30
CA SER A 44 -4.54 0.12 6.00
C SER A 44 -5.01 1.57 5.89
N GLU A 45 -4.53 2.45 6.78
CA GLU A 45 -4.80 3.89 6.73
C GLU A 45 -4.24 4.52 5.44
N ALA A 46 -2.99 4.24 5.08
CA ALA A 46 -2.40 4.67 3.82
C ALA A 46 -3.21 4.18 2.60
N MET A 47 -3.69 2.93 2.63
CA MET A 47 -4.51 2.36 1.57
C MET A 47 -5.85 3.08 1.44
N MET A 48 -6.52 3.38 2.56
CA MET A 48 -7.79 4.11 2.53
C MET A 48 -7.61 5.50 1.92
N TYR A 49 -6.58 6.24 2.33
CA TYR A 49 -6.26 7.54 1.70
C TYR A 49 -5.96 7.41 0.21
N ALA A 50 -5.16 6.40 -0.17
CA ALA A 50 -4.83 6.15 -1.57
C ALA A 50 -6.07 5.82 -2.42
N GLN A 51 -6.98 5.00 -1.90
CA GLN A 51 -8.24 4.66 -2.57
C GLN A 51 -9.14 5.88 -2.71
N SER A 52 -9.36 6.64 -1.63
CA SER A 52 -10.17 7.86 -1.69
C SER A 52 -9.60 8.87 -2.69
N TYR A 53 -8.28 9.03 -2.71
CA TYR A 53 -7.61 9.91 -3.68
C TYR A 53 -7.80 9.42 -5.11
N LEU A 54 -7.64 8.13 -5.38
CA LEU A 54 -7.84 7.56 -6.72
C LEU A 54 -9.31 7.61 -7.15
N ASP A 55 -10.27 7.42 -6.25
CA ASP A 55 -11.69 7.52 -6.54
C ASP A 55 -12.05 8.94 -6.97
N GLU A 56 -11.59 9.95 -6.22
CA GLU A 56 -11.74 11.36 -6.59
C GLU A 56 -10.97 11.73 -7.87
N PHE A 57 -9.81 11.10 -8.09
CA PHE A 57 -8.93 11.36 -9.22
C PHE A 57 -9.63 11.05 -10.56
N GLY A 58 -10.04 12.08 -11.29
CA GLY A 58 -10.76 11.90 -12.53
C GLY A 58 -12.28 11.83 -12.36
N MET A 59 -12.87 12.15 -11.21
CA MET A 59 -14.28 12.57 -11.16
C MET A 59 -14.42 14.05 -11.50
N LEU A 60 -13.52 14.90 -10.99
CA LEU A 60 -13.63 16.36 -11.04
C LEU A 60 -12.86 17.03 -12.19
N ALA A 61 -11.81 16.37 -12.71
CA ALA A 61 -10.96 16.92 -13.77
C ALA A 61 -10.68 15.87 -14.85
N PRO A 62 -10.46 16.28 -16.12
CA PRO A 62 -10.02 15.37 -17.17
C PRO A 62 -8.70 14.70 -16.77
N VAL A 63 -8.59 13.39 -17.02
CA VAL A 63 -7.36 12.63 -16.80
C VAL A 63 -6.42 12.99 -17.94
N LEU A 64 -5.38 13.75 -17.62
CA LEU A 64 -4.31 14.13 -18.53
C LEU A 64 -2.99 13.57 -17.98
N PRO A 65 -1.97 13.36 -18.83
CA PRO A 65 -0.63 13.04 -18.35
C PRO A 65 -0.13 14.15 -17.43
N ASP A 66 0.15 13.79 -16.18
CA ASP A 66 0.49 14.74 -15.12
C ASP A 66 1.25 14.00 -14.00
N SER A 67 2.03 14.75 -13.23
CA SER A 67 2.76 14.28 -12.06
C SER A 67 2.38 15.17 -10.89
N ARG A 68 1.86 14.57 -9.81
CA ARG A 68 1.48 15.31 -8.60
C ARG A 68 2.17 14.73 -7.39
N GLU A 69 2.59 15.60 -6.50
CA GLU A 69 3.15 15.22 -5.22
C GLU A 69 2.43 15.99 -4.11
N GLY A 70 2.40 15.39 -2.92
CA GLY A 70 1.81 16.05 -1.76
C GLY A 70 1.83 15.17 -0.53
N GLU A 71 1.04 15.56 0.46
CA GLU A 71 0.98 14.88 1.74
C GLU A 71 -0.47 14.66 2.20
N PHE A 72 -0.69 13.56 2.94
CA PHE A 72 -1.96 13.23 3.60
C PHE A 72 -1.73 13.04 5.10
N GLY A 73 -2.83 13.07 5.87
CA GLY A 73 -2.81 12.80 7.31
C GLY A 73 -1.86 13.71 8.08
N GLU A 74 -1.97 15.03 7.85
CA GLU A 74 -1.15 16.07 8.50
C GLU A 74 0.37 15.90 8.29
N GLY A 75 0.79 15.49 7.08
CA GLY A 75 2.20 15.33 6.73
C GLY A 75 2.80 13.97 7.07
N ARG A 76 2.00 13.05 7.62
CA ARG A 76 2.46 11.69 7.97
C ARG A 76 2.72 10.82 6.75
N TYR A 77 1.95 11.01 5.69
CA TYR A 77 2.04 10.23 4.46
C TYR A 77 2.44 11.15 3.32
N ARG A 78 3.50 10.81 2.59
CA ARG A 78 3.90 11.53 1.37
C ARG A 78 3.51 10.70 0.16
N TYR A 79 2.87 11.32 -0.82
CA TYR A 79 2.46 10.64 -2.03
C TYR A 79 3.05 11.26 -3.29
N ARG A 80 3.21 10.42 -4.31
CA ARG A 80 3.54 10.79 -5.68
C ARG A 80 2.60 10.05 -6.63
N LEU A 81 1.84 10.82 -7.40
CA LEU A 81 0.97 10.35 -8.46
C LEU A 81 1.65 10.61 -9.80
N GLN A 82 1.66 9.60 -10.67
CA GLN A 82 2.11 9.72 -12.04
C GLN A 82 1.02 9.18 -12.96
N VAL A 83 0.63 9.99 -13.95
CA VAL A 83 -0.36 9.62 -14.96
C VAL A 83 0.30 9.67 -16.31
N GLU A 84 0.21 8.56 -17.03
CA GLU A 84 0.80 8.39 -18.35
C GLU A 84 -0.25 7.83 -19.30
N GLU A 85 -0.35 8.39 -20.51
CA GLU A 85 -1.15 7.79 -21.57
C GLU A 85 -0.41 6.54 -22.09
N ILE A 86 -1.09 5.40 -22.13
CA ILE A 86 -0.55 4.16 -22.66
C ILE A 86 -1.32 3.75 -23.91
N THR A 87 -0.61 3.21 -24.89
CA THR A 87 -1.24 2.53 -26.03
C THR A 87 -1.74 1.17 -25.56
N ASP A 88 -2.97 0.80 -25.92
CA ASP A 88 -3.50 -0.53 -25.62
C ASP A 88 -2.60 -1.59 -26.27
N PRO A 89 -1.96 -2.49 -25.48
CA PRO A 89 -1.03 -3.47 -26.02
C PRO A 89 -1.73 -4.68 -26.66
N SER A 90 -3.07 -4.72 -26.78
CA SER A 90 -3.75 -5.86 -27.41
C SER A 90 -3.24 -6.09 -28.84
N PRO A 91 -2.57 -7.23 -29.11
CA PRO A 91 -2.34 -7.66 -30.48
C PRO A 91 -3.65 -8.22 -31.04
N ASP A 92 -3.91 -7.92 -32.30
CA ASP A 92 -5.00 -8.43 -33.14
C ASP A 92 -6.35 -7.70 -33.09
N GLY A 93 -6.59 -6.97 -34.19
CA GLY A 93 -7.86 -6.33 -34.53
C GLY A 93 -8.95 -7.33 -34.88
N SER A 94 -9.53 -7.99 -33.89
CA SER A 94 -10.76 -8.75 -34.08
C SER A 94 -11.67 -8.70 -32.85
N THR A 95 -12.31 -7.55 -32.65
CA THR A 95 -13.72 -7.54 -32.23
C THR A 95 -14.37 -6.39 -32.98
N GLN A 96 -15.18 -6.72 -33.98
CA GLN A 96 -16.04 -5.78 -34.69
C GLN A 96 -17.05 -5.20 -33.69
N ALA A 97 -16.70 -4.09 -33.04
CA ALA A 97 -17.69 -3.16 -32.52
C ALA A 97 -18.07 -2.22 -33.68
N PRO A 98 -19.36 -1.95 -33.93
CA PRO A 98 -19.78 -1.01 -34.97
C PRO A 98 -19.06 0.34 -34.84
N VAL A 99 -18.43 0.76 -35.94
CA VAL A 99 -17.35 1.75 -36.05
C VAL A 99 -17.86 3.21 -36.01
N GLU A 100 -18.92 3.50 -35.24
CA GLU A 100 -19.50 4.85 -35.15
C GLU A 100 -19.66 5.41 -33.71
N ALA A 101 -19.17 4.73 -32.66
CA ALA A 101 -19.32 5.25 -31.27
C ALA A 101 -18.08 5.16 -30.34
N LEU A 102 -16.96 4.59 -30.80
CA LEU A 102 -15.65 4.70 -30.15
C LEU A 102 -14.80 5.78 -30.85
N ASP A 103 -15.19 7.05 -30.73
CA ASP A 103 -14.27 8.15 -30.96
C ASP A 103 -13.19 8.14 -29.85
N ALA A 104 -12.17 7.32 -30.12
CA ALA A 104 -10.84 7.16 -29.52
C ALA A 104 -10.76 7.26 -27.99
N ALA A 105 -11.37 6.34 -27.24
CA ALA A 105 -11.06 6.21 -25.82
C ALA A 105 -9.55 5.96 -25.62
N ARG A 106 -8.88 6.87 -24.89
CA ARG A 106 -7.46 6.75 -24.54
C ARG A 106 -7.32 6.03 -23.20
N LEU A 107 -6.30 5.19 -23.10
CA LEU A 107 -6.01 4.45 -21.88
C LEU A 107 -4.93 5.19 -21.10
N TYR A 108 -5.17 5.42 -19.82
CA TYR A 108 -4.22 6.08 -18.92
C TYR A 108 -3.81 5.10 -17.82
N ARG A 109 -2.51 5.00 -17.60
CA ARG A 109 -1.91 4.34 -16.45
C ARG A 109 -1.71 5.37 -15.36
N VAL A 110 -2.32 5.12 -14.21
CA VAL A 110 -2.21 5.96 -13.02
C VAL A 110 -1.46 5.17 -11.96
N VAL A 111 -0.28 5.67 -11.59
CA VAL A 111 0.60 5.11 -10.58
C VAL A 111 0.57 6.02 -9.36
N LEU A 112 0.31 5.45 -8.19
CA LEU A 112 0.30 6.16 -6.92
C LEU A 112 1.25 5.47 -5.95
N ASP A 113 2.34 6.16 -5.62
CA ASP A 113 3.29 5.78 -4.59
C ASP A 113 3.01 6.55 -3.31
N VAL A 114 2.80 5.85 -2.20
CA VAL A 114 2.63 6.43 -0.87
C VAL A 114 3.75 5.94 0.03
N SER A 115 4.42 6.86 0.73
CA SER A 115 5.54 6.58 1.62
C SER A 115 5.30 7.16 3.02
N TRP A 116 5.71 6.43 4.06
CA TRP A 116 5.60 6.86 5.45
C TRP A 116 6.63 6.19 6.36
N GLY A 117 6.85 6.78 7.53
CA GLY A 117 7.82 6.31 8.51
C GLY A 117 9.12 7.11 8.52
N ALA A 118 10.04 6.73 9.42
CA ALA A 118 11.33 7.39 9.56
C ALA A 118 12.25 7.06 8.37
N ALA A 119 13.22 7.94 8.08
CA ALA A 119 14.14 7.79 6.94
C ALA A 119 14.86 6.42 6.87
N THR A 120 15.07 5.77 8.02
CA THR A 120 15.72 4.45 8.10
C THR A 120 14.77 3.26 7.93
N ARG A 121 13.45 3.48 7.96
CA ARG A 121 12.39 2.48 7.81
C ARG A 121 11.21 3.06 7.01
N ASP A 122 11.54 3.55 5.82
CA ASP A 122 10.56 4.07 4.88
C ASP A 122 9.67 2.90 4.41
N GLN A 123 8.40 2.93 4.80
CA GLN A 123 7.38 2.00 4.32
C GLN A 123 6.76 2.59 3.06
N ARG A 124 6.50 1.75 2.06
CA ARG A 124 5.93 2.18 0.78
C ARG A 124 4.75 1.32 0.38
N LEU A 125 3.79 1.96 -0.24
CA LEU A 125 2.61 1.38 -0.84
C LEU A 125 2.57 1.85 -2.30
N HIS A 126 2.53 0.91 -3.23
CA HIS A 126 2.52 1.17 -4.67
C HIS A 126 1.22 0.67 -5.27
N LEU A 127 0.41 1.59 -5.81
CA LEU A 127 -0.84 1.27 -6.49
C LEU A 127 -0.72 1.62 -7.96
N VAL A 128 -1.26 0.74 -8.80
CA VAL A 128 -1.38 0.98 -10.23
C VAL A 128 -2.82 0.72 -10.64
N THR A 129 -3.41 1.67 -11.35
CA THR A 129 -4.74 1.51 -11.94
C THR A 129 -4.73 1.97 -13.40
N LEU A 130 -5.64 1.40 -14.18
CA LEU A 130 -5.85 1.74 -15.59
C LEU A 130 -7.21 2.40 -15.75
N ARG A 131 -7.26 3.53 -16.45
CA ARG A 131 -8.50 4.28 -16.70
C ARG A 131 -8.65 4.59 -18.17
N ALA A 132 -9.75 4.13 -18.78
CA ALA A 132 -10.11 4.49 -20.15
C ALA A 132 -10.99 5.76 -20.14
N ARG A 133 -10.63 6.77 -20.94
CA ARG A 133 -11.36 8.05 -21.00
C ARG A 133 -11.48 8.54 -22.43
N LYS A 134 -12.61 9.15 -22.77
CA LYS A 134 -12.74 9.89 -24.03
C LYS A 134 -11.84 11.14 -23.97
N PRO A 135 -11.08 11.46 -25.03
CA PRO A 135 -10.22 12.63 -25.07
C PRO A 135 -11.09 13.89 -24.97
N VAL A 136 -10.74 14.78 -24.06
CA VAL A 136 -11.31 16.13 -24.04
C VAL A 136 -10.67 16.91 -25.17
N VAL A 137 -11.47 17.24 -26.19
CA VAL A 137 -11.08 18.20 -27.23
C VAL A 137 -11.16 19.59 -26.60
N LEU A 138 -10.02 20.22 -26.36
CA LEU A 138 -9.96 21.60 -25.88
C LEU A 138 -10.43 22.54 -27.01
N PRO A 139 -11.48 23.36 -26.82
CA PRO A 139 -11.89 24.33 -27.83
C PRO A 139 -10.84 25.45 -27.90
N GLY A 140 -9.95 25.40 -28.90
CA GLY A 140 -8.95 26.46 -29.13
C GLY A 140 -7.76 26.11 -30.02
N ALA A 141 -7.52 24.85 -30.36
CA ALA A 141 -6.37 24.44 -31.18
C ALA A 141 -6.65 24.43 -32.71
N ALA A 142 -7.46 25.36 -33.19
CA ALA A 142 -7.67 25.57 -34.63
C ALA A 142 -7.68 27.08 -34.93
N ARG A 143 -6.50 27.64 -35.15
CA ARG A 143 -6.27 28.77 -36.05
C ARG A 143 -4.94 28.59 -36.75
#